data_AF-A0A356AT94-F1
#
_entry.id   AF-A0A356AT94-F1
#
_cell.length_a   1.000
_cell.length_b   1.000
_cell.length_c   1.000
_cell.angle_alpha   90.00
_cell.angle_beta   90.00
_cell.angle_gamma   90.00
#
_symmetry.space_group_name_H-M   'P 1'
#
loop_
_entity.id
_entity.type
_entity.pdbx_description
1 polymer ?
#
loop_
_entity_poly.entity_id
_entity_poly.type
_entity_poly.pdbx_seq_one_letter_code
_entity_poly.pdbx_strand_id
1 'polypeptide(L)'
;ELLEQCGDLLHELEKESGREKFTFAELEENEDELQKLTAWYRKIAERDFHGASLRPSAEERLGQCRERLEAFSAEVYRRNDESQGRGESNP
;
A
#
# COMPACT_ATOMS: atom_id res chain seq x y z
N GLU A 1 -12.77 8.35 9.42
CA GLU A 1 -13.18 7.34 8.44
C GLU A 1 -12.12 7.11 7.36
N LEU A 2 -12.04 7.89 6.27
CA LEU A 2 -11.02 7.65 5.22
C LEU A 2 -9.57 7.80 5.71
N LEU A 3 -9.27 8.89 6.43
CA LEU A 3 -7.93 9.15 6.97
C LEU A 3 -7.49 8.09 7.99
N GLU A 4 -8.42 7.60 8.79
CA GLU A 4 -8.17 6.52 9.75
C GLU A 4 -7.83 5.23 9.02
N GLN A 5 -8.60 4.88 7.99
CA GLN A 5 -8.36 3.67 7.20
C GLN A 5 -7.06 3.72 6.38
N CYS A 6 -6.64 4.91 5.92
CA CYS A 6 -5.30 5.10 5.37
C CYS A 6 -4.22 4.84 6.43
N GLY A 7 -4.45 5.27 7.67
CA GLY A 7 -3.58 4.99 8.81
C GLY A 7 -3.52 3.51 9.15
N ASP A 8 -4.66 2.81 9.10
CA ASP A 8 -4.74 1.36 9.34
C ASP A 8 -3.94 0.58 8.29
N LEU A 9 -4.07 0.93 7.00
CA LEU A 9 -3.28 0.33 5.92
C LEU A 9 -1.78 0.56 6.11
N LEU A 10 -1.37 1.78 6.46
CA LEU A 10 0.03 2.10 6.75
C LEU A 10 0.55 1.27 7.93
N HIS A 11 -0.24 1.15 8.99
CA HIS A 11 0.13 0.39 10.16
C HIS A 11 0.27 -1.11 9.85
N GLU A 12 -0.62 -1.69 9.05
CA GLU A 12 -0.53 -3.08 8.64
C GLU A 12 0.71 -3.31 7.76
N LEU A 13 0.97 -2.45 6.78
CA LEU A 13 2.21 -2.51 5.97
C LEU A 13 3.48 -2.45 6.83
N GLU A 14 3.53 -1.56 7.83
CA GLU A 14 4.66 -1.49 8.77
C GLU A 14 4.78 -2.74 9.63
N LYS A 15 3.67 -3.28 10.09
CA LYS A 15 3.61 -4.48 10.91
C LYS A 15 4.03 -5.72 10.13
N GLU A 16 3.57 -5.89 8.89
CA GLU A 16 3.98 -6.96 7.98
C GLU A 16 5.45 -6.83 7.59
N SER A 17 5.89 -5.60 7.27
CA SER A 17 7.30 -5.32 6.99
C SER A 17 8.20 -5.70 8.17
N GLY A 18 7.82 -5.30 9.39
CA GLY A 18 8.55 -5.61 10.62
C GLY A 18 8.52 -7.09 11.00
N ARG A 19 7.50 -7.84 10.53
CA ARG A 19 7.40 -9.30 10.67
C ARG A 19 8.01 -10.05 9.48
N GLU A 20 8.64 -9.33 8.56
CA GLU A 20 9.31 -9.90 7.39
C GLU A 20 8.39 -10.70 6.47
N LYS A 21 7.09 -10.37 6.49
CA LYS A 21 6.06 -11.05 5.70
C LYS A 21 5.96 -10.53 4.27
N PHE A 22 7.08 -10.50 3.57
CA PHE A 22 7.12 -10.02 2.19
C PHE A 22 6.69 -11.14 1.23
N THR A 23 5.38 -11.34 1.11
CA THR A 23 4.77 -12.32 0.21
C THR A 23 3.86 -11.64 -0.81
N PHE A 24 3.67 -12.28 -1.97
CA PHE A 24 2.75 -11.76 -2.98
C PHE A 24 1.30 -11.68 -2.47
N ALA A 25 0.88 -12.61 -1.61
CA ALA A 25 -0.47 -12.58 -1.03
C ALA A 25 -0.71 -11.32 -0.19
N GLU A 26 0.20 -11.00 0.74
CA GLU A 26 0.07 -9.78 1.56
C GLU A 26 0.21 -8.53 0.67
N LEU A 27 1.05 -8.55 -0.38
CA LEU A 27 1.12 -7.45 -1.35
C LEU A 27 -0.22 -7.21 -2.07
N GLU A 28 -0.82 -8.27 -2.63
CA GLU A 28 -2.11 -8.18 -3.34
C GLU A 28 -3.24 -7.69 -2.41
N GLU A 29 -3.27 -8.15 -1.15
CA GLU A 29 -4.24 -7.68 -0.16
C GLU A 29 -4.10 -6.17 0.11
N ASN A 30 -2.86 -5.69 0.31
CA ASN A 30 -2.61 -4.28 0.52
C ASN A 30 -2.90 -3.42 -0.73
N GLU A 31 -2.66 -3.94 -1.94
CA GLU A 31 -3.01 -3.27 -3.20
C GLU A 31 -4.53 -3.12 -3.37
N ASP A 32 -5.29 -4.17 -3.07
CA ASP A 32 -6.75 -4.15 -3.10
C ASP A 32 -7.33 -3.15 -2.09
N GLU A 33 -6.77 -3.12 -0.87
CA GLU A 33 -7.15 -2.15 0.17
C GLU A 33 -6.88 -0.70 -0.28
N LEU A 34 -5.68 -0.41 -0.82
CA LEU A 34 -5.35 0.91 -1.35
C LEU A 34 -6.28 1.32 -2.49
N GLN A 35 -6.67 0.37 -3.36
CA GLN A 35 -7.57 0.63 -4.47
C GLN A 35 -8.99 0.97 -3.97
N LYS A 36 -9.49 0.25 -2.96
CA LYS A 36 -10.76 0.57 -2.28
C LYS A 36 -10.74 1.96 -1.66
N LEU A 37 -9.68 2.32 -0.93
CA LEU A 37 -9.51 3.64 -0.33
C LEU A 37 -9.48 4.75 -1.39
N THR A 38 -8.77 4.52 -2.49
CA THR A 38 -8.70 5.47 -3.62
C THR A 38 -10.07 5.67 -4.26
N ALA A 39 -10.83 4.59 -4.48
CA ALA A 39 -12.18 4.67 -5.03
C ALA A 39 -13.15 5.38 -4.08
N TRP A 40 -13.00 5.16 -2.77
CA TRP A 40 -13.81 5.84 -1.77
C TRP A 40 -13.49 7.35 -1.70
N TYR A 41 -12.20 7.72 -1.74
CA TYR A 41 -11.78 9.12 -1.84
C TYR A 41 -12.41 9.82 -3.04
N ARG A 42 -12.39 9.19 -4.22
CA ARG A 42 -13.05 9.73 -5.41
C ARG A 42 -14.54 9.97 -5.20
N LYS A 43 -15.26 9.00 -4.64
CA LYS A 43 -16.69 9.15 -4.32
C LYS A 43 -16.96 10.28 -3.33
N ILE A 44 -16.12 10.41 -2.30
CA ILE A 44 -16.22 11.51 -1.34
C ILE A 44 -15.95 12.83 -2.06
N ALA A 45 -14.87 12.92 -2.83
CA ALA A 45 -14.48 14.11 -3.56
C ALA A 45 -15.53 14.55 -4.59
N GLU A 46 -16.17 13.60 -5.29
CA GLU A 46 -17.24 13.88 -6.26
C GLU A 46 -18.51 14.41 -5.58
N ARG A 47 -18.86 13.87 -4.39
CA ARG A 47 -20.02 14.35 -3.60
C ARG A 47 -19.74 15.65 -2.87
N ASP A 48 -18.48 15.89 -2.54
CA ASP A 48 -18.05 17.05 -1.79
C ASP A 48 -17.85 18.26 -2.72
N PHE A 49 -18.98 18.87 -3.07
CA PHE A 49 -19.08 19.98 -4.02
C PHE A 49 -18.57 21.32 -3.44
N HIS A 50 -18.42 21.42 -2.12
CA HIS A 50 -18.09 22.65 -1.40
C HIS A 50 -16.61 22.77 -1.02
N GLY A 51 -15.75 21.84 -1.50
CA GLY A 51 -14.31 21.89 -1.24
C GLY A 51 -13.99 21.73 0.24
N ALA A 52 -14.31 20.56 0.82
CA ALA A 52 -13.95 20.30 2.19
C ALA A 52 -12.44 20.36 2.37
N SER A 53 -12.03 21.07 3.41
CA SER A 53 -10.65 21.22 3.89
C SER A 53 -9.91 19.89 4.15
N LEU A 54 -10.60 18.74 4.03
CA LEU A 54 -10.07 17.39 4.22
C LEU A 54 -9.44 16.76 2.98
N ARG A 55 -9.69 17.30 1.77
CA ARG A 55 -9.10 16.79 0.52
C ARG A 55 -7.57 16.71 0.53
N PRO A 56 -6.83 17.80 0.83
CA PRO A 56 -5.37 17.76 0.81
C PRO A 56 -4.79 16.76 1.82
N SER A 57 -5.38 16.64 3.01
CA SER A 57 -4.93 15.67 4.02
C SER A 57 -5.19 14.22 3.60
N ALA A 58 -6.32 13.95 2.93
CA ALA A 58 -6.63 12.60 2.44
C ALA A 58 -5.72 12.20 1.28
N GLU A 59 -5.46 13.14 0.37
CA GLU A 59 -4.58 12.93 -0.77
C GLU A 59 -3.12 12.70 -0.32
N GLU A 60 -2.64 13.48 0.65
CA GLU A 60 -1.32 13.28 1.26
C GLU A 60 -1.21 11.90 1.93
N ARG A 61 -2.21 11.50 2.72
CA ARG A 61 -2.24 10.17 3.36
C ARG A 61 -2.27 9.04 2.34
N LEU A 62 -3.08 9.14 1.29
CA LEU A 62 -3.12 8.15 0.20
C LEU A 62 -1.78 8.09 -0.55
N GLY A 63 -1.10 9.23 -0.70
CA GLY A 63 0.27 9.30 -1.21
C GLY A 63 1.23 8.48 -0.34
N GLN A 64 1.20 8.70 0.98
CA GLN A 64 2.02 7.93 1.92
C GLN A 64 1.74 6.43 1.85
N CYS A 65 0.46 6.02 1.80
CA CYS A 65 0.09 4.61 1.64
C CYS A 65 0.73 4.01 0.37
N ARG A 66 0.69 4.75 -0.74
CA ARG A 66 1.24 4.32 -2.02
C ARG A 66 2.75 4.18 -1.99
N GLU A 67 3.46 5.18 -1.48
CA GLU A 67 4.92 5.14 -1.35
C GLU A 67 5.36 3.96 -0.46
N ARG A 68 4.63 3.71 0.63
CA ARG A 68 4.93 2.59 1.52
C ARG A 68 4.65 1.24 0.87
N LEU A 69 3.56 1.13 0.10
CA LEU A 69 3.22 -0.06 -0.65
C LEU A 69 4.23 -0.35 -1.77
N GLU A 70 4.71 0.67 -2.49
CA GLU A 70 5.77 0.52 -3.50
C GLU A 70 7.06 0.00 -2.87
N ALA A 71 7.45 0.53 -1.70
CA ALA A 71 8.61 0.03 -0.97
C ALA A 71 8.42 -1.43 -0.50
N PHE A 72 7.21 -1.79 -0.02
CA PHE A 72 6.87 -3.17 0.35
C PHE A 72 6.94 -4.10 -0.87
N SER A 73 6.35 -3.69 -1.99
CA SER A 73 6.38 -4.40 -3.27
C SER A 73 7.81 -4.67 -3.73
N ALA A 74 8.67 -3.64 -3.73
CA ALA A 74 10.08 -3.80 -4.09
C ALA A 74 10.83 -4.81 -3.20
N GLU A 75 10.48 -4.89 -1.92
CA GLU A 75 11.04 -5.89 -0.99
C GLU A 75 10.51 -7.31 -1.27
N VAL A 76 9.19 -7.45 -1.53
CA VAL A 76 8.56 -8.71 -1.94
C VAL A 76 9.23 -9.26 -3.19
N TYR A 77 9.41 -8.43 -4.21
CA TYR A 77 10.11 -8.82 -5.44
C TYR A 77 11.56 -9.19 -5.17
N ARG A 78 12.32 -8.39 -4.42
CA ARG A 78 13.72 -8.68 -4.12
C ARG A 78 13.90 -10.02 -3.41
N ARG A 79 13.09 -10.30 -2.38
CA ARG A 79 13.15 -11.55 -1.62
C ARG A 79 12.70 -12.77 -2.43
N ASN A 80 11.70 -12.60 -3.30
CA ASN A 80 11.26 -13.66 -4.20
C ASN A 80 12.26 -13.92 -5.34
N ASP A 81 12.93 -12.87 -5.83
CA ASP A 81 14.01 -12.99 -6.83
C ASP A 81 15.23 -13.71 -6.25
N GLU A 82 15.68 -13.33 -5.04
CA GLU A 82 16.79 -13.99 -4.35
C GLU A 82 16.53 -15.47 -4.04
N SER A 83 15.26 -15.84 -3.80
CA SER A 83 14.88 -17.24 -3.59
C SER A 83 14.78 -18.04 -4.90
N GLN A 84 14.58 -17.38 -6.04
CA GLN A 84 14.63 -18.00 -7.38
C GLN A 84 16.07 -18.07 -7.92
N GLY A 85 16.95 -17.14 -7.53
CA GLY A 85 18.34 -17.01 -8.02
C GLY A 85 19.37 -18.01 -7.43
N ARG A 86 19.01 -18.84 -6.46
CA ARG A 86 19.88 -19.92 -5.94
C ARG A 86 19.76 -21.26 -6.70
N GLY A 87 19.11 -21.27 -7.87
CA GLY A 87 18.95 -22.47 -8.71
C GLY A 87 19.91 -22.59 -9.89
N GLU A 88 20.50 -21.49 -10.38
CA GLU A 88 21.27 -21.49 -11.63
C GLU A 88 22.61 -20.77 -11.48
N SER A 89 23.60 -21.51 -10.98
CA SER A 89 25.02 -21.21 -11.20
C SER A 89 25.79 -22.52 -11.21
N ASN A 90 25.83 -23.17 -12.37
CA ASN A 90 26.82 -24.20 -12.68
C ASN A 90 27.30 -24.07 -14.13
N PRO A 91 28.42 -23.39 -14.38
CA PRO A 91 29.42 -23.85 -15.33
C PRO A 91 30.40 -24.83 -14.65
#